data_AF-A0A928KQ82-F1
#
_entry.id   AF-A0A928KQ82-F1
#
_cell.length_a   1.000
_cell.length_b   1.000
_cell.length_c   1.000
_cell.angle_alpha   90.00
_cell.angle_beta   90.00
_cell.angle_gamma   90.00
#
_symmetry.space_group_name_H-M   'P 1'
#
loop_
_entity.id
_entity.type
_entity.pdbx_description
1 polymer ?
#
loop_
_entity_poly.entity_id
_entity_poly.type
_entity_poly.pdbx_seq_one_letter_code
_entity_poly.pdbx_strand_id
1 'polypeptide(L)' 'VLLLAFEHFWHGEVVPFPPFLTAMADPEDAAEMFHEMATVGVSMAVCVTAVWAGICAFADAKLKSVKKAIAKDNA' A
#
# COMPACT_ATOMS: atom_id res chain seq x y z
N VAL A 1 4.15 11.91 2.94
CA VAL A 1 3.37 11.17 3.95
C VAL A 1 3.69 11.64 5.37
N LEU A 2 4.94 11.53 5.86
CA LEU A 2 5.29 11.97 7.23
C LEU A 2 5.02 13.47 7.50
N LEU A 3 5.33 14.36 6.55
CA LEU A 3 5.09 15.80 6.71
C LEU A 3 3.59 16.15 6.78
N LEU A 4 2.75 15.44 6.03
CA LEU A 4 1.29 15.62 5.96
C LEU A 4 0.61 15.16 7.26
N ALA A 5 1.08 14.06 7.84
CA ALA A 5 0.61 13.56 9.13
C ALA A 5 0.95 14.53 10.27
N PHE A 6 2.12 15.18 10.21
CA PHE A 6 2.51 16.20 11.18
C PHE A 6 1.65 17.48 11.06
N GLU A 7 1.29 17.87 9.83
CA GLU A 7 0.34 18.97 9.58
C GLU A 7 -1.05 18.70 10.18
N HIS A 8 -1.57 17.47 10.05
CA HIS A 8 -2.86 17.08 10.64
C HIS A 8 -2.80 17.00 12.17
N PHE A 9 -1.65 16.59 12.72
CA PHE A 9 -1.40 16.60 14.17
C PHE A 9 -1.37 18.04 14.73
N TRP A 10 -0.77 18.99 14.00
CA TRP A 10 -0.68 20.39 14.41
C TRP A 10 -1.99 21.18 14.16
N HIS A 11 -2.79 20.79 13.17
CA HIS A 11 -4.14 21.34 12.93
C HIS A 11 -5.22 20.81 13.89
N GLY A 12 -4.89 19.85 14.76
CA GLY A 12 -5.82 19.36 15.80
C GLY A 12 -6.77 18.26 15.34
N GLU A 13 -6.52 17.66 14.17
CA GLU A 13 -7.29 16.53 13.63
C GLU A 13 -6.79 15.18 14.18
N VAL A 14 -5.57 15.14 14.73
CA VAL A 14 -4.98 13.98 15.40
C VAL A 14 -4.42 14.37 16.78
N VAL A 15 -4.97 13.80 17.86
CA VAL A 15 -4.49 14.03 19.26
C VAL A 15 -3.85 12.75 19.80
N PRO A 16 -2.77 12.79 20.60
CA PRO A 16 -2.06 11.60 21.10
C PRO A 16 -2.75 10.95 22.32
N PHE A 17 -3.94 11.40 22.71
CA PHE A 17 -4.77 10.83 23.75
C PHE A 17 -6.16 10.50 23.18
N PRO A 18 -6.84 9.45 23.67
CA PRO A 18 -8.13 9.04 23.12
C PRO A 18 -9.22 10.11 23.38
N PRO A 19 -10.12 10.36 22.41
CA PRO A 19 -10.20 9.78 21.07
C PRO A 19 -9.31 10.53 20.06
N PHE A 20 -8.35 9.81 19.47
CA PHE A 20 -7.25 10.36 18.66
C PHE A 20 -7.72 11.13 17.40
N LEU A 21 -8.95 10.92 16.92
CA LEU A 21 -9.51 11.50 15.70
C LEU A 21 -10.78 12.27 16.06
N THR A 22 -10.60 13.52 16.50
CA THR A 22 -11.67 14.40 17.01
C THR A 22 -12.77 14.69 15.99
N ALA A 23 -12.48 14.56 14.69
CA ALA A 23 -13.45 14.67 13.58
C ALA A 23 -14.33 13.42 13.38
N MET A 24 -14.00 12.28 13.99
CA MET A 24 -14.79 11.04 13.98
C MET A 24 -15.55 10.83 15.31
N ALA A 25 -15.99 11.93 15.93
CA ALA A 25 -16.72 11.86 17.20
C ALA A 25 -18.12 11.22 17.05
N ASP A 26 -18.72 11.33 15.85
CA ASP A 26 -19.97 10.64 15.51
C ASP A 26 -19.68 9.27 14.88
N PRO A 27 -20.23 8.17 15.43
CA PRO A 27 -19.91 6.81 15.00
C PRO A 27 -20.39 6.47 13.59
N GLU A 28 -21.38 7.21 13.06
CA GLU A 28 -21.86 7.05 11.67
C GLU A 28 -20.85 7.61 10.66
N ASP A 29 -20.37 8.85 10.89
CA ASP A 29 -19.37 9.49 10.02
C ASP A 29 -18.01 8.77 10.07
N ALA A 30 -17.67 8.18 11.23
CA ALA A 30 -16.47 7.36 11.36
C ALA A 30 -16.53 6.09 10.51
N ALA A 31 -17.67 5.41 10.48
CA ALA A 31 -17.85 4.18 9.72
C ALA A 31 -17.75 4.43 8.21
N GLU A 32 -18.33 5.52 7.72
CA GLU A 32 -18.25 5.92 6.31
C GLU A 32 -16.81 6.30 5.92
N MET A 33 -16.11 7.08 6.75
CA MET A 33 -14.73 7.47 6.47
C MET A 33 -13.77 6.26 6.51
N PHE A 34 -13.95 5.33 7.44
CA PHE A 34 -13.19 4.08 7.43
C PHE A 34 -13.49 3.21 6.20
N HIS A 35 -14.72 3.23 5.70
CA HIS A 35 -15.08 2.51 4.48
C HIS A 35 -14.40 3.09 3.24
N GLU A 36 -14.35 4.42 3.11
CA GLU A 36 -13.64 5.09 2.04
C GLU A 36 -12.13 4.84 2.11
N MET A 37 -11.53 4.96 3.30
CA MET A 37 -10.11 4.63 3.51
C MET A 37 -9.81 3.16 3.23
N ALA A 38 -10.68 2.24 3.64
CA ALA A 38 -10.50 0.82 3.41
C ALA A 38 -10.61 0.47 1.93
N THR A 39 -11.64 0.95 1.23
CA THR A 39 -11.86 0.61 -0.19
C THR A 39 -10.80 1.22 -1.09
N VAL A 40 -10.51 2.51 -0.93
CA VAL A 40 -9.50 3.21 -1.74
C VAL A 40 -8.10 2.72 -1.39
N GLY A 41 -7.77 2.65 -0.09
CA GLY A 41 -6.47 2.19 0.38
C GLY A 41 -6.17 0.76 -0.05
N VAL A 42 -7.13 -0.16 0.07
CA VAL A 42 -6.97 -1.56 -0.37
C VAL A 42 -6.84 -1.63 -1.89
N SER A 43 -7.63 -0.87 -2.65
CA SER A 43 -7.51 -0.86 -4.11
C SER A 43 -6.11 -0.43 -4.58
N MET A 44 -5.55 0.62 -3.97
CA MET A 44 -4.20 1.08 -4.25
C MET A 44 -3.15 0.04 -3.87
N ALA A 45 -3.29 -0.59 -2.69
CA ALA A 45 -2.39 -1.64 -2.23
C ALA A 45 -2.38 -2.84 -3.20
N VAL A 46 -3.55 -3.32 -3.61
CA VAL A 46 -3.69 -4.43 -4.57
C VAL A 46 -3.04 -4.10 -5.90
N CYS A 47 -3.28 -2.90 -6.45
CA CYS A 47 -2.65 -2.47 -7.70
C CYS A 47 -1.12 -2.47 -7.62
N VAL A 48 -0.55 -1.94 -6.53
CA VAL A 48 0.90 -1.91 -6.33
C VAL A 48 1.46 -3.34 -6.18
N THR A 49 0.79 -4.21 -5.41
CA THR A 49 1.21 -5.61 -5.26
C THR A 49 1.13 -6.36 -6.59
N ALA A 50 0.12 -6.12 -7.42
CA ALA A 50 -0.02 -6.74 -8.73
C ALA A 50 1.11 -6.33 -9.69
N VAL A 51 1.45 -5.04 -9.73
CA VAL A 51 2.57 -4.54 -10.55
C VAL A 51 3.90 -5.16 -10.08
N TRP A 52 4.14 -5.20 -8.77
CA TRP A 52 5.32 -5.83 -8.20
C TRP A 52 5.42 -7.33 -8.58
N ALA A 53 4.33 -8.08 -8.43
CA ALA A 53 4.28 -9.49 -8.80
C ALA A 53 4.55 -9.70 -10.31
N GLY A 54 4.03 -8.81 -11.17
CA GLY A 54 4.30 -8.84 -12.61
C GLY A 54 5.79 -8.65 -12.93
N ILE A 55 6.47 -7.72 -12.25
CA ILE A 55 7.90 -7.47 -12.42
C ILE A 55 8.71 -8.70 -11.97
N CYS A 56 8.39 -9.27 -10.80
CA CYS A 56 9.05 -10.48 -10.30
C CYS A 56 8.88 -11.67 -11.27
N ALA A 57 7.67 -11.92 -11.75
CA ALA A 57 7.39 -13.00 -12.69
C ALA A 57 8.17 -12.83 -14.02
N PHE A 58 8.26 -11.59 -14.52
CA PHE A 58 9.05 -11.29 -15.71
C PHE A 58 10.55 -11.53 -15.48
N ALA A 59 11.10 -11.08 -14.35
CA ALA A 59 12.49 -11.31 -13.99
C ALA A 59 12.81 -12.80 -13.89
N ASP A 60 11.95 -13.59 -13.24
CA ASP A 60 12.10 -15.04 -13.11
C ASP A 60 12.05 -15.75 -14.48
N ALA A 61 11.15 -15.33 -15.37
CA ALA A 61 11.05 -15.89 -16.72
C ALA A 61 12.32 -15.63 -17.54
N LYS A 62 12.88 -14.42 -17.46
CA LYS A 62 14.16 -14.08 -18.12
C LYS A 62 15.33 -14.85 -17.53
N LEU A 63 15.41 -14.95 -16.20
CA LEU A 63 16.47 -15.70 -15.51
C LEU A 63 16.43 -17.20 -15.88
N LYS A 64 15.23 -17.80 -15.94
CA LYS A 64 15.05 -19.20 -16.36
C LYS A 64 15.49 -19.41 -17.81
N SER A 65 15.18 -18.48 -18.70
CA SER A 65 15.59 -18.53 -20.10
C SER A 65 17.12 -18.45 -20.26
N VAL A 66 17.77 -17.57 -19.49
CA VAL A 66 19.24 -17.44 -19.47
C VAL A 66 19.90 -18.70 -18.92
N LYS A 67 19.42 -19.25 -17.79
CA LYS A 67 19.93 -20.52 -17.24
C LYS A 67 19.84 -21.67 -18.24
N LYS A 68 18.73 -21.77 -18.99
CA LYS A 68 18.54 -22.80 -20.02
C LYS A 68 19.52 -22.64 -21.19
N ALA A 69 19.81 -21.40 -21.60
CA ALA A 69 20.80 -21.13 -22.65
C ALA A 69 22.22 -21.53 -22.21
N ILE A 70 22.62 -21.17 -21.00
CA ILE A 70 23.94 -21.54 -20.42
C ILE A 70 24.07 -23.07 -20.30
N ALA A 71 23.02 -23.75 -19.84
CA ALA A 71 23.05 -25.21 -19.69
C ALA A 71 23.18 -25.95 -21.03
N LYS A 72 22.71 -25.36 -22.14
CA LYS A 72 22.83 -25.92 -23.49
C LYS A 72 24.21 -25.68 -24.11
N ASP A 73 24.86 -24.58 -23.78
CA ASP A 73 26.21 -24.24 -24.25
C ASP A 73 27.29 -25.11 -23.58
N ASN A 74 27.05 -25.53 -22.34
CA ASN A 74 27.95 -26.39 -21.55
C ASN A 74 27.77 -27.90 -21.79
N ALA A 75 26.89 -28.33 -22.71
CA ALA A 75 26.54 -29.73 -23.00
C ALA A 75 26.94 -30.11 -24.42
#